data_AF-A0A9D6UE53-F1
#
_entry.id   AF-A0A9D6UE53-F1
#
_cell.length_a   1.000
_cell.length_b   1.000
_cell.length_c   1.000
_cell.angle_alpha   90.00
_cell.angle_beta   90.00
_cell.angle_gamma   90.00
#
_symmetry.space_group_name_H-M   'P 1'
#
loop_
_entity.id
_entity.type
_entity.pdbx_description
1 polymer ?
#
loop_
_entity_poly.entity_id
_entity_poly.type
_entity_poly.pdbx_seq_one_letter_code
_entity_poly.pdbx_strand_id
1 'polypeptide(L)'
;MTPASEIAFPFERASAYSIAELKTFESDLHEKRLKSPALSNELRAPITGSPSWIALRNKELIPLIYYANHMSVSDSARFIIAPYGHPGADIRLYYSGETENLQMTTAYADWRFPDANVPTKHGGHLHRHETEILNREGIVGWGPLTESNGKLLQERRMVSTVERDAAHFNGLVQALVNKFKKKCEPECTLLVLAVGYFEGGTREWFGRLACSAVRTARKQVSQPSWIKRICILDQGFCIDSG
;
A
#
# COMPACT_ATOMS: atom_id res chain seq x y z
N MET A 1 17.91 -0.47 16.10
CA MET A 1 18.73 -0.59 14.88
C MET A 1 19.15 0.81 14.48
N THR A 2 20.44 1.04 14.28
CA THR A 2 20.93 2.29 13.69
C THR A 2 20.46 2.31 12.23
N PRO A 3 19.88 3.43 11.72
CA PRO A 3 19.50 3.52 10.31
C PRO A 3 20.72 3.19 9.44
N ALA A 4 20.52 2.36 8.42
CA ALA A 4 21.62 1.87 7.58
C ALA A 4 22.05 2.91 6.54
N SER A 5 21.32 4.03 6.43
CA SER A 5 21.50 5.01 5.38
C SER A 5 21.42 6.46 5.89
N GLU A 6 22.40 7.28 5.49
CA GLU A 6 22.38 8.74 5.67
C GLU A 6 21.52 9.40 4.57
N ILE A 7 20.23 9.06 4.52
CA ILE A 7 19.30 9.73 3.60
C ILE A 7 18.87 11.06 4.21
N ALA A 8 19.28 12.16 3.58
CA ALA A 8 18.74 13.49 3.85
C ALA A 8 17.32 13.59 3.27
N PHE A 9 16.31 13.39 4.12
CA PHE A 9 14.91 13.50 3.73
C PHE A 9 14.43 14.97 3.86
N PRO A 10 14.00 15.63 2.77
CA PRO A 10 13.80 17.08 2.77
C PRO A 10 12.38 17.54 3.13
N PHE A 11 11.41 16.62 3.24
CA PHE A 11 10.00 16.99 3.37
C PHE A 11 9.57 17.12 4.83
N GLU A 12 9.24 18.34 5.23
CA GLU A 12 8.76 18.66 6.56
C GLU A 12 7.26 18.94 6.55
N ARG A 13 6.60 18.71 7.68
CA ARG A 13 5.19 19.08 7.85
C ARG A 13 5.05 20.61 7.88
N ALA A 14 3.90 21.10 7.44
CA ALA A 14 3.55 22.53 7.31
C ALA A 14 4.38 23.37 6.32
N SER A 15 5.43 22.80 5.73
CA SER A 15 6.20 23.40 4.63
C SER A 15 5.60 23.05 3.27
N ALA A 16 5.80 23.93 2.29
CA ALA A 16 5.24 23.80 0.95
C ALA A 16 6.30 23.36 -0.06
N TYR A 17 6.09 22.21 -0.68
CA TYR A 17 6.98 21.60 -1.68
C TYR A 17 6.25 21.43 -3.01
N SER A 18 6.99 21.19 -4.09
CA SER A 18 6.46 20.90 -5.42
C SER A 18 6.43 19.40 -5.72
N ILE A 19 5.53 19.00 -6.63
CA ILE A 19 5.51 17.63 -7.15
C ILE A 19 6.84 17.29 -7.84
N ALA A 20 7.49 18.25 -8.50
CA ALA A 20 8.83 18.10 -9.06
C ALA A 20 9.85 17.66 -8.00
N GLU A 21 9.95 18.38 -6.88
CA GLU A 21 10.88 18.07 -5.78
C GLU A 21 10.66 16.65 -5.24
N LEU A 22 9.39 16.25 -5.10
CA LEU A 22 9.04 14.91 -4.65
C LEU A 22 9.49 13.82 -5.65
N LYS A 23 9.25 14.02 -6.95
CA LYS A 23 9.67 13.09 -7.99
C LYS A 23 11.20 12.98 -8.10
N THR A 24 11.92 14.11 -7.99
CA THR A 24 13.39 14.13 -7.97
C THR A 24 13.93 13.35 -6.79
N PHE A 25 13.42 13.61 -5.57
CA PHE A 25 13.84 12.86 -4.39
C PHE A 25 13.62 11.34 -4.53
N GLU A 26 12.46 10.93 -5.04
CA GLU A 26 12.16 9.50 -5.22
C GLU A 26 13.03 8.84 -6.30
N SER A 27 13.38 9.57 -7.35
CA SER A 27 14.30 9.09 -8.39
C SER A 27 15.70 8.88 -7.81
N ASP A 28 16.22 9.85 -7.07
CA ASP A 28 17.51 9.75 -6.41
C ASP A 28 17.55 8.63 -5.37
N LEU A 29 16.46 8.49 -4.59
CA LEU A 29 16.33 7.43 -3.60
C LEU A 29 16.26 6.05 -4.26
N HIS A 30 15.60 5.93 -5.41
CA HIS A 30 15.56 4.70 -6.19
C HIS A 30 16.96 4.29 -6.66
N GLU A 31 17.73 5.22 -7.23
CA GLU A 31 19.11 4.94 -7.64
C GLU A 31 20.00 4.49 -6.47
N LYS A 32 19.90 5.16 -5.32
CA LYS A 32 20.62 4.79 -4.10
C LYS A 32 20.22 3.40 -3.61
N ARG A 33 18.91 3.09 -3.67
CA ARG A 33 18.36 1.78 -3.29
C ARG A 33 18.91 0.66 -4.17
N LEU A 34 19.03 0.87 -5.47
CA LEU A 34 19.60 -0.13 -6.39
C LEU A 34 21.07 -0.44 -6.07
N LYS A 35 21.80 0.55 -5.55
CA LYS A 35 23.23 0.43 -5.20
C LYS A 35 23.47 -0.04 -3.76
N SER A 36 22.44 -0.10 -2.91
CA SER A 36 22.56 -0.45 -1.49
C SER A 36 21.49 -1.46 -1.04
N PRO A 37 21.83 -2.75 -0.91
CA PRO A 37 20.93 -3.76 -0.35
C PRO A 37 20.44 -3.41 1.06
N ALA A 38 21.29 -2.79 1.88
CA ALA A 38 20.94 -2.37 3.24
C ALA A 38 19.83 -1.31 3.23
N LEU A 39 19.95 -0.28 2.40
CA LEU A 39 18.90 0.72 2.20
C LEU A 39 17.63 0.10 1.61
N SER A 40 17.76 -0.86 0.68
CA SER A 40 16.58 -1.56 0.15
C SER A 40 15.85 -2.36 1.22
N ASN A 41 16.55 -2.93 2.19
CA ASN A 41 15.94 -3.64 3.31
C ASN A 41 15.31 -2.67 4.30
N GLU A 42 15.97 -1.55 4.60
CA GLU A 42 15.46 -0.49 5.46
C GLU A 42 14.13 0.08 4.93
N LEU A 43 14.04 0.36 3.62
CA LEU A 43 12.81 0.87 2.99
C LEU A 43 11.66 -0.15 2.95
N ARG A 44 11.97 -1.45 3.04
CA ARG A 44 10.99 -2.56 3.07
C ARG A 44 10.61 -2.99 4.49
N ALA A 45 11.40 -2.61 5.48
CA ALA A 45 11.24 -3.08 6.85
C ALA A 45 9.88 -2.62 7.43
N PRO A 46 9.31 -3.40 8.37
CA PRO A 46 8.17 -2.96 9.15
C PRO A 46 8.45 -1.58 9.75
N ILE A 47 7.44 -0.71 9.76
CA ILE A 47 7.55 0.68 10.24
C ILE A 47 8.03 0.74 11.70
N THR A 48 7.79 -0.32 12.49
CA THR A 48 8.23 -0.45 13.88
C THR A 48 9.76 -0.42 13.97
N GLY A 49 10.32 0.71 14.40
CA GLY A 49 11.77 0.91 14.54
C GLY A 49 12.45 1.54 13.31
N SER A 50 11.70 1.84 12.25
CA SER A 50 12.19 2.60 11.09
C SER A 50 12.20 4.11 11.39
N PRO A 51 13.09 4.90 10.76
CA PRO A 51 13.03 6.36 10.80
C PRO A 51 11.63 6.89 10.46
N SER A 52 11.16 7.92 11.17
CA SER A 52 9.83 8.50 11.01
C SER A 52 9.54 8.96 9.57
N TRP A 53 10.57 9.40 8.85
CA TRP A 53 10.45 9.83 7.46
C TRP A 53 10.07 8.69 6.50
N ILE A 54 10.45 7.43 6.78
CA ILE A 54 10.08 6.27 5.97
C ILE A 54 8.58 6.04 6.06
N ALA A 55 8.01 6.21 7.27
CA ALA A 55 6.56 6.11 7.45
C ALA A 55 5.82 7.20 6.68
N LEU A 56 6.29 8.45 6.76
CA LEU A 56 5.74 9.59 6.02
C LEU A 56 5.81 9.35 4.50
N ARG A 57 6.97 8.92 4.00
CA ARG A 57 7.16 8.55 2.60
C ARG A 57 6.17 7.48 2.16
N ASN A 58 6.15 6.35 2.84
CA ASN A 58 5.37 5.19 2.41
C ASN A 58 3.86 5.38 2.56
N LYS A 59 3.41 6.13 3.59
CA LYS A 59 1.98 6.28 3.90
C LYS A 59 1.34 7.52 3.30
N GLU A 60 2.11 8.58 3.04
CA GLU A 60 1.55 9.88 2.65
C GLU A 60 2.10 10.34 1.28
N LEU A 61 3.41 10.26 1.05
CA LEU A 61 4.03 10.81 -0.18
C LEU A 61 3.97 9.88 -1.40
N ILE A 62 4.18 8.57 -1.23
CA ILE A 62 4.01 7.62 -2.36
C ILE A 62 2.58 7.66 -2.94
N PRO A 63 1.50 7.63 -2.12
CA PRO A 63 0.14 7.80 -2.62
C PRO A 63 -0.05 9.10 -3.40
N LEU A 64 0.54 10.20 -2.93
CA LEU A 64 0.49 11.48 -3.63
C LEU A 64 1.11 11.39 -5.03
N ILE A 65 2.26 10.73 -5.20
CA ILE A 65 2.89 10.56 -6.52
C ILE A 65 1.99 9.77 -7.47
N TYR A 66 1.44 8.65 -7.00
CA TYR A 66 0.55 7.82 -7.83
C TYR A 66 -0.70 8.59 -8.24
N TYR A 67 -1.29 9.34 -7.31
CA TYR A 67 -2.41 10.22 -7.59
C TYR A 67 -2.06 11.34 -8.57
N ALA A 68 -0.95 12.04 -8.35
CA ALA A 68 -0.49 13.13 -9.21
C ALA A 68 -0.24 12.65 -10.64
N ASN A 69 0.37 11.48 -10.81
CA ASN A 69 0.58 10.88 -12.12
C ASN A 69 -0.74 10.48 -12.78
N HIS A 70 -1.67 9.87 -12.04
CA HIS A 70 -2.98 9.49 -12.57
C HIS A 70 -3.80 10.70 -13.03
N MET A 71 -3.80 11.76 -12.24
CA MET A 71 -4.54 13.00 -12.50
C MET A 71 -3.79 13.96 -13.43
N SER A 72 -2.60 13.58 -13.92
CA SER A 72 -1.74 14.42 -14.76
C SER A 72 -1.47 15.81 -14.13
N VAL A 73 -1.27 15.83 -12.82
CA VAL A 73 -0.95 17.05 -12.07
C VAL A 73 0.42 17.57 -12.51
N SER A 74 0.48 18.88 -12.78
CA SER A 74 1.73 19.55 -13.16
C SER A 74 2.82 19.36 -12.11
N ASP A 75 4.07 19.22 -12.56
CA ASP A 75 5.24 19.17 -11.68
C ASP A 75 5.43 20.47 -10.87
N SER A 76 4.89 21.59 -11.37
CA SER A 76 4.87 22.88 -10.65
C SER A 76 3.79 22.97 -9.57
N ALA A 77 2.88 21.99 -9.48
CA ALA A 77 1.88 21.93 -8.42
C ALA A 77 2.56 21.81 -7.06
N ARG A 78 1.96 22.45 -6.04
CA ARG A 78 2.51 22.50 -4.70
C ARG A 78 1.70 21.65 -3.75
N PHE A 79 2.33 21.06 -2.75
CA PHE A 79 1.65 20.34 -1.68
C PHE A 79 2.19 20.76 -0.31
N ILE A 80 1.34 20.66 0.70
CA ILE A 80 1.67 20.85 2.12
C ILE A 80 1.23 19.61 2.88
N ILE A 81 2.17 19.02 3.63
CA ILE A 81 1.89 17.91 4.53
C ILE A 81 1.33 18.48 5.84
N ALA A 82 0.20 17.99 6.31
CA ALA A 82 -0.43 18.49 7.53
C ALA A 82 0.43 18.17 8.78
N PRO A 83 0.33 18.95 9.86
CA PRO A 83 0.95 18.63 11.16
C PRO A 83 0.47 17.28 11.72
N TYR A 84 1.26 16.69 12.61
CA TYR A 84 0.86 15.45 13.30
C TYR A 84 -0.44 15.65 14.09
N GLY A 85 -1.35 14.67 14.01
CA GLY A 85 -2.61 14.69 14.74
C GLY A 85 -3.64 15.71 14.23
N HIS A 86 -3.38 16.35 13.09
CA HIS A 86 -4.35 17.23 12.45
C HIS A 86 -5.63 16.44 12.11
N PRO A 87 -6.83 16.91 12.49
CA PRO A 87 -8.07 16.14 12.33
C PRO A 87 -8.64 16.16 10.90
N GLY A 88 -8.06 16.97 10.02
CA GLY A 88 -8.46 17.10 8.62
C GLY A 88 -7.59 16.29 7.65
N ALA A 89 -7.38 16.84 6.46
CA ALA A 89 -6.57 16.25 5.40
C ALA A 89 -5.13 15.99 5.85
N ASP A 90 -4.56 14.87 5.40
CA ASP A 90 -3.15 14.52 5.59
C ASP A 90 -2.25 15.36 4.67
N ILE A 91 -2.68 15.65 3.44
CA ILE A 91 -2.00 16.55 2.47
C ILE A 91 -2.99 17.53 1.85
N ARG A 92 -2.55 18.77 1.64
CA ARG A 92 -3.24 19.74 0.78
C ARG A 92 -2.45 19.92 -0.49
N LEU A 93 -3.09 19.69 -1.64
CA LEU A 93 -2.50 19.83 -2.97
C LEU A 93 -3.08 21.05 -3.67
N TYR A 94 -2.21 21.86 -4.27
CA TYR A 94 -2.53 23.11 -4.98
C TYR A 94 -2.08 22.97 -6.43
N TYR A 95 -3.02 22.96 -7.37
CA TYR A 95 -2.75 22.86 -8.80
C TYR A 95 -3.75 23.68 -9.60
N SER A 96 -3.29 24.37 -10.66
CA SER A 96 -4.14 25.08 -11.64
C SER A 96 -5.29 25.93 -11.05
N GLY A 97 -5.07 26.60 -9.91
CA GLY A 97 -6.10 27.43 -9.24
C GLY A 97 -7.08 26.66 -8.35
N GLU A 98 -6.96 25.33 -8.28
CA GLU A 98 -7.72 24.45 -7.41
C GLU A 98 -6.92 24.07 -6.16
N THR A 99 -7.64 23.70 -5.11
CA THR A 99 -7.08 23.07 -3.92
C THR A 99 -7.82 21.77 -3.67
N GLU A 100 -7.08 20.68 -3.55
CA GLU A 100 -7.62 19.36 -3.25
C GLU A 100 -7.06 18.90 -1.89
N ASN A 101 -7.98 18.52 -1.00
CA ASN A 101 -7.64 17.94 0.29
C ASN A 101 -7.53 16.43 0.13
N LEU A 102 -6.38 15.87 0.49
CA LEU A 102 -6.09 14.45 0.34
C LEU A 102 -6.00 13.80 1.71
N GLN A 103 -6.74 12.71 1.87
CA GLN A 103 -6.69 11.87 3.04
C GLN A 103 -6.14 10.50 2.67
N MET A 104 -5.17 9.98 3.42
CA MET A 104 -4.46 8.76 3.06
C MET A 104 -4.82 7.60 4.00
N THR A 105 -4.83 6.41 3.43
CA THR A 105 -4.85 5.16 4.18
C THR A 105 -4.08 4.09 3.43
N THR A 106 -3.67 3.05 4.14
CA THR A 106 -2.99 1.89 3.54
C THR A 106 -3.87 0.67 3.76
N ALA A 107 -4.05 -0.11 2.71
CA ALA A 107 -4.65 -1.43 2.76
C ALA A 107 -3.55 -2.49 2.62
N TYR A 108 -3.53 -3.42 3.56
CA TYR A 108 -2.72 -4.64 3.51
C TYR A 108 -3.68 -5.82 3.39
N ALA A 109 -3.28 -6.88 2.70
CA ALA A 109 -4.05 -8.10 2.67
C ALA A 109 -4.27 -8.64 4.10
N ASP A 110 -5.52 -8.99 4.42
CA ASP A 110 -5.87 -9.59 5.70
C ASP A 110 -5.74 -11.11 5.61
N TRP A 111 -4.57 -11.60 6.05
CA TRP A 111 -4.28 -13.03 6.12
C TRP A 111 -4.85 -13.71 7.37
N ARG A 112 -5.68 -13.02 8.17
CA ARG A 112 -6.38 -13.67 9.28
C ARG A 112 -7.48 -14.57 8.72
N PHE A 113 -7.19 -15.86 8.74
CA PHE A 113 -8.17 -16.88 8.39
C PHE A 113 -9.25 -16.94 9.49
N PRO A 114 -10.56 -17.02 9.15
CA PRO A 114 -11.67 -17.02 10.11
C PRO A 114 -11.56 -18.08 11.21
N ASP A 115 -10.85 -19.18 10.96
CA ASP A 115 -10.56 -20.20 11.95
C ASP A 115 -9.25 -19.91 12.70
N ALA A 116 -9.33 -19.03 13.69
CA ALA A 116 -8.21 -18.68 14.57
C ALA A 116 -7.70 -19.84 15.47
N ASN A 117 -8.24 -21.06 15.31
CA ASN A 117 -7.79 -22.27 16.02
C ASN A 117 -7.41 -23.43 15.09
N VAL A 118 -7.27 -23.20 13.78
CA VAL A 118 -6.82 -24.25 12.85
C VAL A 118 -5.34 -24.06 12.53
N PRO A 119 -4.44 -24.99 12.93
CA PRO A 119 -3.10 -25.02 12.37
C PRO A 119 -3.24 -25.31 10.88
N THR A 120 -3.06 -24.29 10.03
CA THR A 120 -2.85 -24.35 8.57
C THR A 120 -3.22 -25.69 7.88
N LYS A 121 -4.51 -26.01 7.87
CA LYS A 121 -5.13 -27.08 7.07
C LYS A 121 -6.53 -26.56 6.74
N HIS A 122 -6.84 -26.10 5.53
CA HIS A 122 -7.09 -26.95 4.37
C HIS A 122 -7.19 -26.10 3.10
N GLY A 123 -6.31 -26.35 2.13
CA GLY A 123 -6.61 -26.26 0.70
C GLY A 123 -6.77 -27.68 0.17
N GLY A 124 -7.63 -27.88 -0.85
CA GLY A 124 -8.15 -29.18 -1.30
C GLY A 124 -7.11 -30.31 -1.42
N HIS A 125 -7.52 -31.50 -0.96
CA HIS A 125 -6.68 -32.70 -0.82
C HIS A 125 -5.93 -33.12 -2.11
N LEU A 126 -6.48 -32.82 -3.29
CA LEU A 126 -5.83 -33.13 -4.57
C LEU A 126 -4.66 -32.18 -4.89
N HIS A 127 -4.81 -30.88 -4.64
CA HIS A 127 -3.73 -29.92 -4.88
C HIS A 127 -2.64 -30.02 -3.81
N ARG A 128 -3.03 -30.34 -2.56
CA ARG A 128 -2.08 -30.63 -1.47
C ARG A 128 -1.19 -31.84 -1.76
N HIS A 129 -1.70 -32.86 -2.45
CA HIS A 129 -0.92 -34.04 -2.82
C HIS A 129 0.08 -33.71 -3.94
N GLU A 130 -0.31 -32.91 -4.94
CA GLU A 130 0.61 -32.41 -5.97
C GLU A 130 1.68 -31.50 -5.38
N THR A 131 1.33 -30.60 -4.46
CA THR A 131 2.28 -29.71 -3.78
C THR A 131 3.13 -30.44 -2.73
N GLU A 132 2.66 -31.51 -2.09
CA GLU A 132 3.48 -32.36 -1.20
C GLU A 132 4.48 -33.22 -2.00
N ILE A 133 4.12 -33.67 -3.20
CA ILE A 133 5.04 -34.34 -4.13
C ILE A 133 6.11 -33.33 -4.60
N LEU A 134 5.73 -32.12 -5.00
CA LEU A 134 6.66 -31.07 -5.44
C LEU A 134 7.51 -30.50 -4.28
N ASN A 135 6.96 -30.42 -3.05
CA ASN A 135 7.72 -30.05 -1.83
C ASN A 135 8.73 -31.12 -1.41
N ARG A 136 8.45 -32.41 -1.66
CA ARG A 136 9.44 -33.49 -1.47
C ARG A 136 10.61 -33.39 -2.47
N GLU A 137 10.38 -32.76 -3.61
CA GLU A 137 11.37 -32.51 -4.67
C GLU A 137 12.01 -31.10 -4.59
N GLY A 138 11.64 -30.28 -3.58
CA GLY A 138 12.29 -29.00 -3.30
C GLY A 138 11.85 -27.82 -4.16
N ILE A 139 10.67 -27.89 -4.78
CA ILE A 139 10.17 -26.85 -5.68
C ILE A 139 8.71 -26.58 -5.32
N VAL A 140 8.38 -25.39 -4.81
CA VAL A 140 7.28 -24.46 -5.18
C VAL A 140 6.70 -23.70 -3.96
N GLY A 141 6.88 -22.39 -4.01
CA GLY A 141 6.27 -21.32 -3.22
C GLY A 141 6.39 -20.02 -4.02
N TRP A 142 5.96 -18.89 -3.46
CA TRP A 142 6.17 -17.57 -4.09
C TRP A 142 7.14 -16.74 -3.25
N GLY A 143 8.03 -15.99 -3.92
CA GLY A 143 9.09 -15.20 -3.27
C GLY A 143 10.48 -15.82 -3.45
N PRO A 144 11.55 -15.09 -3.08
CA PRO A 144 12.92 -15.52 -3.28
C PRO A 144 13.20 -16.83 -2.54
N LEU A 145 13.85 -17.75 -3.23
CA LEU A 145 14.47 -18.91 -2.60
C LEU A 145 15.70 -18.44 -1.83
N THR A 146 15.74 -18.73 -0.54
CA THR A 146 16.91 -18.45 0.31
C THR A 146 17.52 -19.76 0.75
N GLU A 147 18.84 -19.88 0.69
CA GLU A 147 19.53 -21.05 1.21
C GLU A 147 19.93 -20.80 2.66
N SER A 148 19.55 -21.70 3.57
CA SER A 148 19.99 -21.68 4.96
C SER A 148 20.29 -23.10 5.42
N ASN A 149 21.50 -23.32 5.92
CA ASN A 149 21.98 -24.63 6.40
C ASN A 149 21.84 -25.77 5.37
N GLY A 150 22.13 -25.50 4.10
CA GLY A 150 22.04 -26.49 3.01
C GLY A 150 20.61 -26.90 2.64
N LYS A 151 19.61 -26.13 3.11
CA LYS A 151 18.20 -26.30 2.73
C LYS A 151 17.73 -25.06 1.98
N LEU A 152 17.07 -25.28 0.85
CA LEU A 152 16.28 -24.25 0.20
C LEU A 152 15.06 -23.94 1.08
N LEU A 153 15.01 -22.72 1.57
CA LEU A 153 13.87 -22.15 2.28
C LEU A 153 13.15 -21.21 1.33
N GLN A 154 11.84 -21.24 1.38
CA GLN A 154 11.01 -20.26 0.71
C GLN A 154 10.20 -19.52 1.76
N GLU A 155 10.43 -18.22 1.86
CA GLU A 155 9.94 -17.39 2.97
C GLU A 155 8.41 -17.29 3.05
N ARG A 156 7.69 -17.59 1.95
CA ARG A 156 6.23 -17.49 1.91
C ARG A 156 5.58 -18.78 1.43
N ARG A 157 4.51 -19.17 2.13
CA ARG A 157 3.60 -20.25 1.74
C ARG A 157 2.97 -19.94 0.39
N MET A 158 2.86 -20.96 -0.48
CA MET A 158 2.04 -20.88 -1.67
C MET A 158 0.56 -20.73 -1.29
N VAL A 159 -0.08 -19.67 -1.78
CA VAL A 159 -1.51 -19.41 -1.58
C VAL A 159 -2.23 -19.55 -2.91
N SER A 160 -3.42 -20.14 -2.88
CA SER A 160 -4.27 -20.19 -4.07
C SER A 160 -4.76 -18.79 -4.44
N THR A 161 -5.15 -18.59 -5.71
CA THR A 161 -5.78 -17.35 -6.17
C THR A 161 -7.00 -16.99 -5.32
N VAL A 162 -7.80 -17.98 -4.91
CA VAL A 162 -9.00 -17.75 -4.09
C VAL A 162 -8.64 -17.23 -2.69
N GLU A 163 -7.66 -17.83 -2.02
CA GLU A 163 -7.19 -17.38 -0.70
C GLU A 163 -6.60 -15.97 -0.78
N ARG A 164 -5.81 -15.71 -1.83
CA ARG A 164 -5.23 -14.40 -2.08
C ARG A 164 -6.31 -13.34 -2.29
N ASP A 165 -7.26 -13.60 -3.16
CA ASP A 165 -8.32 -12.65 -3.51
C ASP A 165 -9.16 -12.30 -2.29
N ALA A 166 -9.50 -13.29 -1.46
CA ALA A 166 -10.22 -13.08 -0.22
C ALA A 166 -9.44 -12.20 0.78
N ALA A 167 -8.14 -12.47 0.98
CA ALA A 167 -7.30 -11.69 1.90
C ALA A 167 -7.18 -10.23 1.46
N HIS A 168 -6.90 -10.00 0.17
CA HIS A 168 -6.81 -8.67 -0.41
C HIS A 168 -8.14 -7.91 -0.34
N PHE A 169 -9.24 -8.57 -0.69
CA PHE A 169 -10.58 -8.01 -0.58
C PHE A 169 -10.91 -7.60 0.86
N ASN A 170 -10.72 -8.50 1.82
CA ASN A 170 -11.02 -8.24 3.24
C ASN A 170 -10.18 -7.10 3.80
N GLY A 171 -8.87 -7.08 3.50
CA GLY A 171 -7.97 -6.01 3.92
C GLY A 171 -8.38 -4.64 3.40
N LEU A 172 -8.81 -4.58 2.13
CA LEU A 172 -9.26 -3.35 1.50
C LEU A 172 -10.60 -2.86 2.07
N VAL A 173 -11.56 -3.77 2.27
CA VAL A 173 -12.84 -3.47 2.93
C VAL A 173 -12.60 -2.92 4.34
N GLN A 174 -11.73 -3.56 5.13
CA GLN A 174 -11.42 -3.11 6.48
C GLN A 174 -10.77 -1.72 6.50
N ALA A 175 -9.81 -1.45 5.60
CA ALA A 175 -9.17 -0.15 5.51
C ALA A 175 -10.18 0.96 5.20
N LEU A 176 -11.12 0.70 4.27
CA LEU A 176 -12.19 1.62 3.91
C LEU A 176 -13.17 1.84 5.07
N VAL A 177 -13.68 0.76 5.67
CA VAL A 177 -14.61 0.83 6.81
C VAL A 177 -14.00 1.59 8.00
N ASN A 178 -12.72 1.34 8.29
CA ASN A 178 -12.02 2.04 9.36
C ASN A 178 -11.85 3.54 9.08
N LYS A 179 -11.74 3.95 7.81
CA LYS A 179 -11.74 5.36 7.43
C LYS A 179 -13.14 5.96 7.42
N PHE A 180 -14.17 5.25 6.94
CA PHE A 180 -15.55 5.74 6.90
C PHE A 180 -16.12 6.03 8.29
N LYS A 181 -15.66 5.31 9.32
CA LYS A 181 -16.02 5.56 10.73
C LYS A 181 -15.37 6.81 11.32
N LYS A 182 -14.40 7.42 10.65
CA LYS A 182 -13.71 8.62 11.14
C LYS A 182 -14.42 9.87 10.61
N LYS A 183 -14.35 10.93 11.42
CA LYS A 183 -14.67 12.28 10.97
C LYS A 183 -13.39 12.92 10.43
N CYS A 184 -13.53 13.62 9.32
CA CYS A 184 -12.48 14.41 8.70
C CYS A 184 -13.17 15.64 8.13
N GLU A 185 -12.65 16.83 8.45
CA GLU A 185 -13.10 18.08 7.86
C GLU A 185 -11.84 18.88 7.49
N PRO A 186 -11.79 19.51 6.29
CA PRO A 186 -12.84 19.64 5.28
C PRO A 186 -13.08 18.35 4.46
N GLU A 187 -13.98 18.44 3.46
CA GLU A 187 -14.18 17.41 2.44
C GLU A 187 -12.85 17.08 1.71
N CYS A 188 -12.59 15.80 1.48
CA CYS A 188 -11.34 15.25 0.97
C CYS A 188 -11.56 14.17 -0.11
N THR A 189 -10.57 14.01 -0.99
CA THR A 189 -10.36 12.79 -1.76
C THR A 189 -9.60 11.77 -0.89
N LEU A 190 -10.15 10.56 -0.73
CA LEU A 190 -9.51 9.45 -0.02
C LEU A 190 -8.59 8.67 -0.96
N LEU A 191 -7.29 8.66 -0.66
CA LEU A 191 -6.29 7.83 -1.32
C LEU A 191 -6.02 6.56 -0.51
N VAL A 192 -6.26 5.40 -1.11
CA VAL A 192 -6.03 4.09 -0.50
C VAL A 192 -4.86 3.40 -1.19
N LEU A 193 -3.71 3.32 -0.52
CA LEU A 193 -2.56 2.57 -1.03
C LEU A 193 -2.73 1.09 -0.71
N ALA A 194 -3.00 0.28 -1.74
CA ALA A 194 -3.20 -1.16 -1.65
C ALA A 194 -1.85 -1.89 -1.85
N VAL A 195 -1.12 -2.10 -0.75
CA VAL A 195 0.28 -2.58 -0.82
C VAL A 195 0.34 -4.06 -1.18
N GLY A 196 1.02 -4.37 -2.30
CA GLY A 196 1.32 -5.74 -2.71
C GLY A 196 0.17 -6.45 -3.42
N TYR A 197 -0.86 -5.73 -3.85
CA TYR A 197 -2.03 -6.33 -4.49
C TYR A 197 -1.70 -6.83 -5.91
N PHE A 198 -0.77 -6.18 -6.61
CA PHE A 198 -0.26 -6.63 -7.92
C PHE A 198 0.68 -7.84 -7.87
N GLU A 199 1.04 -8.38 -6.69
CA GLU A 199 1.86 -9.58 -6.59
C GLU A 199 1.06 -10.82 -7.11
N GLY A 200 1.15 -11.05 -8.42
CA GLY A 200 0.53 -12.16 -9.15
C GLY A 200 -0.87 -11.88 -9.73
N GLY A 201 -1.32 -10.63 -9.79
CA GLY A 201 -2.62 -10.22 -10.34
C GLY A 201 -2.50 -9.37 -11.61
N THR A 202 -3.59 -9.26 -12.39
CA THR A 202 -3.67 -8.34 -13.53
C THR A 202 -4.34 -7.01 -13.13
N ARG A 203 -4.21 -5.98 -13.97
CA ARG A 203 -4.86 -4.67 -13.74
C ARG A 203 -6.38 -4.81 -13.71
N GLU A 204 -6.95 -5.63 -14.58
CA GLU A 204 -8.39 -5.90 -14.65
C GLU A 204 -8.88 -6.60 -13.39
N TRP A 205 -8.10 -7.56 -12.89
CA TRP A 205 -8.40 -8.22 -11.61
C TRP A 205 -8.41 -7.24 -10.45
N PHE A 206 -7.37 -6.39 -10.35
CA PHE A 206 -7.28 -5.36 -9.31
C PHE A 206 -8.45 -4.38 -9.38
N GLY A 207 -8.81 -3.95 -10.60
CA GLY A 207 -10.01 -3.18 -10.90
C GLY A 207 -11.29 -3.78 -10.30
N ARG A 208 -11.55 -5.05 -10.63
CA ARG A 208 -12.75 -5.76 -10.13
C ARG A 208 -12.75 -5.91 -8.61
N LEU A 209 -11.59 -6.24 -8.02
CA LEU A 209 -11.45 -6.40 -6.57
C LEU A 209 -11.70 -5.09 -5.83
N ALA A 210 -11.07 -4.01 -6.29
CA ALA A 210 -11.20 -2.66 -5.72
C ALA A 210 -12.65 -2.16 -5.74
N CYS A 211 -13.32 -2.21 -6.89
CA CYS A 211 -14.72 -1.81 -7.03
C CYS A 211 -15.66 -2.64 -6.13
N SER A 212 -15.40 -3.95 -6.02
CA SER A 212 -16.20 -4.84 -5.17
C SER A 212 -16.00 -4.51 -3.69
N ALA A 213 -14.76 -4.20 -3.28
CA ALA A 213 -14.45 -3.82 -1.90
C ALA A 213 -15.11 -2.50 -1.51
N VAL A 214 -15.08 -1.48 -2.38
CA VAL A 214 -15.75 -0.19 -2.14
C VAL A 214 -17.26 -0.36 -1.98
N ARG A 215 -17.90 -1.12 -2.89
CA ARG A 215 -19.34 -1.42 -2.78
C ARG A 215 -19.67 -2.13 -1.47
N THR A 216 -18.81 -3.03 -1.03
CA THR A 216 -19.01 -3.79 0.22
C THR A 216 -18.82 -2.90 1.44
N ALA A 217 -17.78 -2.07 1.47
CA ALA A 217 -17.54 -1.12 2.54
C ALA A 217 -18.72 -0.15 2.69
N ARG A 218 -19.25 0.39 1.59
CA ARG A 218 -20.43 1.29 1.57
C ARG A 218 -21.69 0.62 2.13
N LYS A 219 -21.86 -0.69 1.94
CA LYS A 219 -22.97 -1.46 2.52
C LYS A 219 -22.82 -1.69 4.03
N GLN A 220 -21.58 -1.79 4.52
CA GLN A 220 -21.31 -1.99 5.96
C GLN A 220 -21.36 -0.69 6.74
N VAL A 221 -20.82 0.39 6.17
CA VAL A 221 -20.82 1.74 6.74
C VAL A 221 -21.04 2.72 5.60
N SER A 222 -22.06 3.56 5.72
CA SER A 222 -22.31 4.61 4.73
C SER A 222 -21.08 5.47 4.53
N GLN A 223 -20.72 5.76 3.27
CA GLN A 223 -19.64 6.68 2.96
C GLN A 223 -19.97 8.04 3.58
N PRO A 224 -19.09 8.58 4.43
CA PRO A 224 -19.33 9.88 5.04
C PRO A 224 -19.27 10.99 3.99
N SER A 225 -20.03 12.06 4.20
CA SER A 225 -20.14 13.19 3.27
C SER A 225 -18.84 13.96 3.06
N TRP A 226 -17.86 13.79 3.96
CA TRP A 226 -16.54 14.39 3.77
C TRP A 226 -15.69 13.67 2.71
N ILE A 227 -16.05 12.45 2.30
CA ILE A 227 -15.34 11.76 1.21
C ILE A 227 -16.00 12.14 -0.11
N LYS A 228 -15.36 13.04 -0.85
CA LYS A 228 -15.76 13.44 -2.21
C LYS A 228 -15.53 12.32 -3.23
N ARG A 229 -14.36 11.68 -3.14
CA ARG A 229 -13.86 10.68 -4.10
C ARG A 229 -12.98 9.64 -3.40
N ILE A 230 -12.94 8.42 -3.92
CA ILE A 230 -12.05 7.36 -3.45
C ILE A 230 -11.15 6.91 -4.60
N CYS A 231 -9.83 7.07 -4.45
CA CYS A 231 -8.83 6.57 -5.37
C CYS A 231 -8.08 5.40 -4.73
N ILE A 232 -8.06 4.24 -5.39
CA ILE A 232 -7.34 3.05 -4.92
C ILE A 232 -6.09 2.87 -5.77
N LEU A 233 -4.93 2.81 -5.11
CA LEU A 233 -3.60 2.96 -5.70
C LEU A 233 -2.75 1.71 -5.46
N ASP A 234 -2.13 1.14 -6.49
CA ASP A 234 -1.06 0.15 -6.34
C ASP A 234 -0.09 0.19 -7.53
N GLN A 235 1.22 0.13 -7.25
CA GLN A 235 2.31 0.18 -8.24
C GLN A 235 2.14 1.24 -9.35
N GLY A 236 1.66 2.44 -9.01
CA GLY A 236 1.42 3.53 -9.97
C GLY A 236 0.13 3.41 -10.78
N PHE A 237 -0.63 2.32 -10.64
CA PHE A 237 -1.99 2.21 -11.14
C PHE A 237 -2.99 2.80 -10.15
N CYS A 238 -3.98 3.51 -10.65
CA CYS A 238 -5.01 4.18 -9.86
C CYS A 238 -6.39 3.90 -10.46
N ILE A 239 -7.35 3.61 -9.58
CA ILE A 239 -8.76 3.45 -9.92
C ILE A 239 -9.55 4.52 -9.19
N ASP A 240 -10.32 5.32 -9.93
CA ASP A 240 -11.36 6.16 -9.36
C ASP A 240 -12.62 5.32 -9.10
N SER A 241 -12.93 5.13 -7.83
CA SER A 241 -14.09 4.38 -7.37
C SER A 241 -15.18 5.34 -6.91
N GLY A 242 -15.85 5.93 -7.90
CA GLY A 242 -17.05 6.77 -7.74
C GLY A 242 -18.18 6.04 -7.01
#